data_AF-S7Q374-F1
#
_entry.id   AF-S7Q374-F1
#
_cell.length_a   1.000
_cell.length_b   1.000
_cell.length_c   1.000
_cell.angle_alpha   90.00
_cell.angle_beta   90.00
_cell.angle_gamma   90.00
#
_symmetry.space_group_name_H-M   'P 1'
#
loop_
_entity.id
_entity.type
_entity.pdbx_description
1 polymer ?
#
loop_
_entity_poly.entity_id
_entity_poly.type
_entity_poly.pdbx_seq_one_letter_code
_entity_poly.pdbx_strand_id
1 'polypeptide(L)'
;ILVPLLDHMTTDDISRRFTAAEAYHFIDETISNMSEVELSAEVPEEVLGKMPSLEDLWKSLPQEFILQWRAYRSPPLSWSTRILRFISTRFTYNINPLGFRFLAFVRRILGR
;
A
#
# COMPACT_ATOMS: atom_id res chain seq x y z
N ILE A 1 -0.22 -12.20 -5.07
CA ILE A 1 -0.62 -11.26 -6.16
C ILE A 1 -1.32 -10.00 -5.66
N LEU A 2 -2.04 -10.08 -4.53
CA LEU A 2 -2.77 -8.94 -3.97
C LEU A 2 -1.84 -7.76 -3.62
N VAL A 3 -0.64 -8.04 -3.12
CA VAL A 3 0.34 -7.00 -2.73
C VAL A 3 0.74 -6.09 -3.91
N PRO A 4 1.27 -6.58 -5.05
CA PRO A 4 1.62 -5.70 -6.17
C PRO A 4 0.42 -4.96 -6.77
N LEU A 5 -0.77 -5.58 -6.80
CA LEU A 5 -2.00 -4.91 -7.24
C LEU A 5 -2.34 -3.72 -6.33
N LEU A 6 -2.41 -3.94 -5.01
CA LEU A 6 -2.74 -2.89 -4.04
C LEU A 6 -1.69 -1.78 -4.06
N ASP A 7 -0.42 -2.14 -4.24
CA ASP A 7 0.67 -1.19 -4.32
C ASP A 7 0.49 -0.24 -5.51
N HIS A 8 0.18 -0.75 -6.71
CA HIS A 8 -0.12 0.08 -7.88
C HIS A 8 -1.45 0.83 -7.80
N MET A 9 -2.47 0.31 -7.10
CA MET A 9 -3.74 1.04 -6.96
C MET A 9 -3.65 2.18 -5.94
N THR A 10 -2.79 2.04 -4.92
CA THR A 10 -2.71 2.98 -3.80
C THR A 10 -1.44 3.83 -3.80
N THR A 11 -0.57 3.67 -4.80
CA THR A 11 0.66 4.44 -4.94
C THR A 11 0.40 5.95 -4.99
N ASP A 12 1.29 6.72 -4.38
CA ASP A 12 1.28 8.19 -4.40
C ASP A 12 1.68 8.75 -5.77
N ASP A 13 2.38 7.97 -6.60
CA ASP A 13 2.76 8.35 -7.95
C ASP A 13 1.62 8.11 -8.93
N ILE A 14 0.86 9.16 -9.22
CA ILE A 14 -0.32 9.11 -10.11
C ILE A 14 0.03 8.51 -11.48
N SER A 15 1.25 8.75 -11.99
CA SER A 15 1.67 8.23 -13.30
C SER A 15 1.84 6.72 -13.35
N ARG A 16 2.05 6.09 -12.19
CA ARG A 16 2.21 4.64 -12.03
C ARG A 16 0.93 3.96 -11.53
N ARG A 17 -0.08 4.74 -11.17
CA ARG A 17 -1.29 4.21 -10.56
C ARG A 17 -2.12 3.48 -11.60
N PHE A 18 -2.51 2.25 -11.29
CA PHE A 18 -3.44 1.53 -12.15
C PHE A 18 -4.80 2.21 -12.21
N THR A 19 -5.31 2.34 -13.41
CA THR A 19 -6.73 2.53 -13.67
C THR A 19 -7.51 1.26 -13.29
N ALA A 20 -8.83 1.38 -13.13
CA ALA A 20 -9.67 0.21 -12.85
C ALA A 20 -9.58 -0.85 -13.96
N ALA A 21 -9.42 -0.43 -15.22
CA ALA A 21 -9.26 -1.33 -16.35
C ALA A 21 -7.91 -2.05 -16.31
N GLU A 22 -6.80 -1.34 -16.05
CA GLU A 22 -5.48 -1.98 -15.91
C GLU A 22 -5.42 -2.94 -14.72
N ALA A 23 -6.04 -2.56 -13.59
CA ALA A 23 -6.16 -3.43 -12.43
C ALA A 23 -6.93 -4.71 -12.76
N TYR A 24 -8.02 -4.60 -13.52
CA TYR A 24 -8.77 -5.77 -13.99
C TYR A 24 -7.93 -6.67 -14.88
N HIS A 25 -7.27 -6.11 -15.91
CA HIS A 25 -6.40 -6.88 -16.81
C HIS A 25 -5.26 -7.56 -16.07
N PHE A 26 -4.63 -6.86 -15.12
CA PHE A 26 -3.60 -7.43 -14.27
C PHE A 26 -4.11 -8.66 -13.50
N ILE A 27 -5.29 -8.56 -12.89
CA ILE A 27 -5.88 -9.67 -12.13
C ILE A 27 -6.21 -10.83 -13.06
N ASP A 28 -6.85 -10.55 -14.19
CA ASP A 28 -7.30 -11.55 -15.16
C ASP A 28 -6.13 -12.35 -15.75
N GLU A 29 -5.07 -11.65 -16.17
CA GLU A 29 -3.83 -12.29 -16.64
C GLU A 29 -3.16 -13.09 -15.53
N THR A 30 -3.12 -12.55 -14.32
CA THR A 30 -2.42 -13.22 -13.20
C THR A 30 -3.16 -14.48 -12.76
N ILE A 31 -4.49 -14.44 -12.65
CA ILE A 31 -5.32 -15.60 -12.31
C ILE A 31 -5.25 -16.67 -13.39
N SER A 32 -5.25 -16.28 -14.67
CA SER A 32 -5.14 -17.21 -15.79
C SER A 32 -3.83 -18.01 -15.80
N ASN A 33 -2.77 -17.46 -15.17
CA ASN A 33 -1.47 -18.11 -15.04
C ASN A 33 -1.28 -18.89 -13.73
N MET A 34 -2.29 -18.89 -12.84
CA MET A 34 -2.23 -19.58 -11.56
C MET A 34 -2.77 -21.02 -11.66
N SER A 35 -2.20 -21.90 -10.84
CA SER A 35 -2.74 -23.24 -10.66
C SER A 35 -4.01 -23.25 -9.81
N GLU A 36 -4.85 -24.26 -10.01
CA GLU A 36 -6.08 -24.45 -9.22
C GLU A 36 -5.80 -24.60 -7.71
N VAL A 37 -4.62 -25.13 -7.36
CA VAL A 37 -4.14 -25.25 -5.97
C VAL A 37 -3.88 -23.88 -5.35
N GLU A 38 -3.29 -22.96 -6.09
CA GLU A 38 -3.03 -21.60 -5.61
C GLU A 38 -4.32 -20.79 -5.47
N LEU A 39 -5.29 -20.99 -6.38
CA LEU A 39 -6.59 -20.33 -6.32
C LEU A 39 -7.47 -20.85 -5.18
N SER A 40 -7.28 -22.12 -4.80
CA SER A 40 -8.00 -22.76 -3.69
C SER A 40 -7.35 -22.55 -2.32
N ALA A 41 -6.23 -21.82 -2.26
CA ALA A 41 -5.52 -21.59 -1.01
C ALA A 41 -6.35 -20.70 -0.07
N GLU A 42 -6.48 -21.11 1.19
CA GLU A 42 -7.15 -20.32 2.22
C GLU A 42 -6.35 -19.06 2.56
N VAL A 43 -7.07 -17.95 2.76
CA VAL A 43 -6.47 -16.71 3.27
C VAL A 43 -6.30 -16.83 4.79
N PRO A 44 -5.09 -16.65 5.34
CA PRO A 44 -4.87 -16.76 6.77
C PRO A 44 -5.74 -15.76 7.56
N GLU A 45 -6.44 -16.25 8.60
CA GLU A 45 -7.31 -15.42 9.47
C GLU A 45 -6.57 -14.25 10.12
N GLU A 46 -5.25 -14.38 10.33
CA GLU A 46 -4.37 -13.37 10.92
C GLU A 46 -4.38 -12.04 10.12
N VAL A 47 -4.78 -12.07 8.85
CA VAL A 47 -4.91 -10.89 7.98
C VAL A 47 -6.14 -10.03 8.34
N LEU A 48 -7.16 -10.60 8.99
CA LEU A 48 -8.46 -9.95 9.19
C LEU A 48 -8.52 -8.96 10.36
N GLY A 49 -7.63 -9.09 11.35
CA GLY A 49 -7.70 -8.29 12.60
C GLY A 49 -7.04 -6.91 12.51
N LYS A 50 -5.98 -6.77 11.71
CA LYS A 50 -5.26 -5.50 11.54
C LYS A 50 -4.60 -5.51 10.18
N MET A 51 -5.14 -4.74 9.23
CA MET A 51 -4.56 -4.62 7.90
C MET A 51 -3.11 -4.11 8.04
N PRO A 52 -2.09 -4.93 7.73
CA PRO A 52 -0.70 -4.52 7.84
C PRO A 52 -0.43 -3.39 6.85
N SER A 53 0.63 -2.62 7.07
CA SER A 53 1.05 -1.69 6.03
C SER A 53 1.51 -2.46 4.79
N LEU A 54 1.39 -1.88 3.59
CA LEU A 54 1.92 -2.48 2.36
C LEU A 54 3.41 -2.83 2.49
N GLU A 55 4.20 -2.03 3.21
CA GLU A 55 5.60 -2.35 3.52
C GLU A 55 5.76 -3.63 4.34
N ASP A 56 4.87 -3.86 5.32
CA ASP A 56 4.90 -5.06 6.14
C ASP A 56 4.44 -6.29 5.35
N LEU A 57 3.45 -6.13 4.47
CA LEU A 57 3.03 -7.17 3.52
C LEU A 57 4.16 -7.54 2.56
N TRP A 58 4.92 -6.58 2.04
CA TRP A 58 6.08 -6.88 1.20
C TRP A 58 7.19 -7.63 1.95
N LYS A 59 7.36 -7.41 3.26
CA LYS A 59 8.37 -8.12 4.08
C LYS A 59 7.97 -9.54 4.43
N SER A 60 6.68 -9.86 4.47
CA SER A 60 6.19 -11.20 4.81
C SER A 60 6.15 -12.15 3.61
N LEU A 61 6.45 -11.68 2.40
CA LEU A 61 6.39 -12.48 1.19
C LEU A 61 7.69 -13.26 0.94
N PRO A 62 7.61 -14.45 0.28
CA PRO A 62 8.78 -15.19 -0.16
C PRO A 62 9.67 -14.34 -1.07
N GLN A 63 10.99 -14.55 -0.98
CA GLN A 63 11.96 -13.72 -1.70
C GLN A 63 11.83 -13.86 -3.23
N GLU A 64 11.46 -15.04 -3.71
CA GLU A 64 11.18 -15.34 -5.11
C GLU A 64 10.02 -14.50 -5.62
N PHE A 65 8.95 -14.39 -4.82
CA PHE A 65 7.79 -13.56 -5.13
C PHE A 65 8.19 -12.08 -5.19
N ILE A 66 8.98 -11.61 -4.22
CA ILE A 66 9.46 -10.22 -4.20
C ILE A 66 10.28 -9.92 -5.47
N LEU A 67 11.15 -10.83 -5.89
CA LEU A 67 11.96 -10.66 -7.09
C LEU A 67 11.11 -10.62 -8.37
N GLN A 68 10.11 -11.51 -8.48
CA GLN A 68 9.18 -11.55 -9.61
C GLN A 68 8.41 -10.23 -9.74
N TRP A 69 7.93 -9.68 -8.61
CA TRP A 69 7.05 -8.52 -8.60
C TRP A 69 7.75 -7.21 -8.23
N ARG A 70 9.08 -7.17 -8.20
CA ARG A 70 9.86 -5.99 -7.77
C ARG A 70 9.55 -4.73 -8.57
N ALA A 71 9.21 -4.88 -9.86
CA ALA A 71 8.88 -3.77 -10.74
C ALA A 71 7.57 -3.08 -10.32
N TYR A 72 6.69 -3.82 -9.64
CA TYR A 72 5.41 -3.34 -9.16
C TYR A 72 5.45 -2.73 -7.77
N ARG A 73 6.64 -2.63 -7.17
CA ARG A 73 6.82 -2.06 -5.84
C ARG A 73 7.03 -0.56 -5.95
N SER A 74 6.18 0.20 -5.28
CA SER A 74 6.27 1.64 -5.18
C SER A 74 7.58 2.05 -4.54
N PRO A 75 8.16 3.17 -4.98
CA PRO A 75 9.31 3.73 -4.29
C PRO A 75 8.94 4.03 -2.83
N PRO A 76 9.90 3.90 -1.90
CA PRO A 76 9.66 4.20 -0.49
C PRO A 76 9.14 5.63 -0.34
N LEU A 77 8.18 5.80 0.58
CA LEU A 77 7.58 7.11 0.87
C LEU A 77 8.67 8.13 1.19
N SER A 78 8.51 9.35 0.65
CA SER A 78 9.38 10.46 1.02
C SER A 78 9.37 10.68 2.54
N TRP A 79 10.50 11.10 3.11
CA TRP A 79 10.60 11.40 4.55
C TRP A 79 9.51 12.35 5.04
N SER A 80 9.16 13.35 4.24
CA SER A 80 8.05 14.28 4.51
C SER A 80 6.70 13.57 4.65
N THR A 81 6.40 12.61 3.77
CA THR A 81 5.16 11.82 3.82
C THR A 81 5.15 10.89 5.03
N ARG A 82 6.30 10.30 5.38
CA ARG A 82 6.43 9.47 6.60
C ARG A 82 6.16 10.29 7.87
N ILE A 83 6.68 11.52 7.93
CA ILE A 83 6.42 12.45 9.05
C ILE A 83 4.94 12.82 9.12
N LEU A 84 4.33 13.20 7.99
CA LEU A 84 2.90 13.52 7.94
C LEU A 84 2.02 12.35 8.38
N ARG A 85 2.34 11.12 7.94
CA ARG A 85 1.63 9.90 8.36
C ARG A 85 1.79 9.65 9.85
N PHE A 86 3.00 9.79 10.39
CA PHE A 86 3.26 9.65 11.83
C PHE A 86 2.44 10.65 12.65
N ILE A 87 2.44 11.93 12.26
CA ILE A 87 1.67 12.97 12.94
C ILE A 87 0.18 12.67 12.80
N SER A 88 -0.33 12.32 11.63
CA SER A 88 -1.75 11.98 11.45
C SER A 88 -2.16 10.79 12.33
N THR A 89 -1.42 9.69 12.32
CA THR A 89 -1.77 8.54 13.18
C THR A 89 -1.69 8.90 14.67
N ARG A 90 -0.78 9.78 15.09
CA ARG A 90 -0.62 10.14 16.51
C ARG A 90 -1.62 11.18 17.01
N PHE A 91 -2.05 12.09 16.14
CA PHE A 91 -2.92 13.23 16.47
C PHE A 91 -4.37 13.08 16.00
N THR A 92 -4.68 12.26 15.00
CA THR A 92 -6.05 12.10 14.47
C THR A 92 -6.94 11.21 15.35
N TYR A 93 -6.39 10.22 16.05
CA TYR A 93 -7.16 9.39 17.01
C TYR A 93 -7.50 10.10 18.32
N ASN A 94 -7.00 11.30 18.52
CA ASN A 94 -7.26 12.13 19.69
C ASN A 94 -7.78 13.45 19.14
N ILE A 95 -9.10 13.60 18.99
CA ILE A 95 -9.76 14.75 18.35
C ILE A 95 -9.40 16.03 19.11
N ASN A 96 -8.24 16.61 18.78
CA ASN A 96 -7.67 17.75 19.46
C ASN A 96 -7.43 18.82 18.37
N PRO A 97 -8.13 19.96 18.41
CA PRO A 97 -8.10 20.96 17.32
C PRO A 97 -6.69 21.52 17.06
N LEU A 98 -5.79 21.43 18.04
CA LEU A 98 -4.38 21.79 17.89
C LEU A 98 -3.61 20.84 16.96
N GLY A 99 -3.93 19.54 16.96
CA GLY A 99 -3.29 18.55 16.09
C GLY A 99 -3.58 18.81 14.61
N PHE A 100 -4.82 19.18 14.29
CA PHE A 100 -5.20 19.55 12.93
C PHE A 100 -4.49 20.83 12.45
N ARG A 101 -4.41 21.87 13.31
CA ARG A 101 -3.68 23.10 12.99
C ARG A 101 -2.19 22.87 12.77
N PHE A 102 -1.58 22.00 13.58
CA PHE A 102 -0.18 21.61 13.41
C PHE A 102 0.05 20.82 12.11
N LEU A 103 -0.82 19.86 11.78
CA LEU A 103 -0.79 19.15 10.49
C LEU A 103 -0.90 20.10 9.30
N ALA A 104 -1.84 21.05 9.33
CA ALA A 104 -2.01 22.05 8.28
C ALA A 104 -0.76 22.94 8.13
N PHE A 105 -0.13 23.31 9.24
CA PHE A 105 1.12 24.09 9.24
C PHE A 105 2.29 23.29 8.64
N VAL A 106 2.49 22.05 9.08
CA VAL A 106 3.55 21.17 8.56
C VAL A 106 3.36 20.92 7.06
N ARG A 107 2.13 20.67 6.61
CA ARG A 107 1.81 20.53 5.18
C ARG A 107 2.19 21.79 4.39
N ARG A 108 1.87 22.97 4.92
CA ARG A 108 2.16 24.26 4.28
C ARG A 108 3.66 24.55 4.18
N ILE A 109 4.46 24.15 5.16
CA ILE A 109 5.94 24.25 5.09
C ILE A 109 6.52 23.28 4.07
N LEU A 110 5.96 22.07 3.97
CA LEU A 110 6.45 21.02 3.07
C LEU A 110 6.06 21.22 1.59
N GLY A 111 5.31 22.28 1.25
CA GLY A 111 5.05 22.67 -0.15
C GLY A 111 4.17 21.71 -0.94
N ARG A 112 3.30 20.94 -0.29
CA ARG A 112 2.36 19.97 -0.90
C ARG A 112 0.89 20.28 -0.63
#